data_AF-A0A6P6MGP6-F1
#
_entry.id   AF-A0A6P6MGP6-F1
#
_cell.length_a   1.000
_cell.length_b   1.000
_cell.length_c   1.000
_cell.angle_alpha   90.00
_cell.angle_beta   90.00
_cell.angle_gamma   90.00
#
_symmetry.space_group_name_H-M   'P 1'
#
loop_
_entity.id
_entity.type
_entity.pdbx_description
1 polymer ?
#
loop_
_entity_poly.entity_id
_entity_poly.type
_entity_poly.pdbx_seq_one_letter_code
_entity_poly.pdbx_strand_id
1 'polypeptide(L)'
;MKKPSVGRRLQRRLHEALGHSYSCLFFQNPSITKRATEMTGSEISHVLKEGELEKRSDNLLQFWKRKTCVLTTDSLNIYTDNQKKNKSKELKLQAIRKVDCVERTGKFVYFTIVTTDNKEIDFRCPGEENCWNAVITMALIDFQNRKAIQDFKTRQESEDTSLGQQERCMARAP
;
A
#
# COMPACT_ATOMS: atom_id res chain seq x y z
N MET A 1 -21.94 -17.51 31.13
CA MET A 1 -21.07 -17.74 29.95
C MET A 1 -20.99 -16.45 29.13
N LYS A 2 -19.82 -15.80 29.06
CA LYS A 2 -19.62 -14.52 28.36
C LYS A 2 -19.45 -14.79 26.86
N LYS A 3 -20.37 -14.28 26.01
CA LYS A 3 -20.28 -14.38 24.54
C LYS A 3 -18.95 -13.76 24.07
N PRO A 4 -18.18 -14.40 23.18
CA PRO A 4 -16.97 -13.80 22.65
C PRO A 4 -17.33 -12.58 21.79
N SER A 5 -16.72 -11.41 22.08
CA SER A 5 -16.96 -10.20 21.31
C SER A 5 -16.61 -10.42 19.84
N VAL A 6 -17.40 -9.84 18.96
CA VAL A 6 -17.29 -9.93 17.49
C VAL A 6 -15.85 -9.62 17.02
N GLY A 7 -15.14 -8.74 17.74
CA GLY A 7 -13.74 -8.41 17.48
C GLY A 7 -12.81 -9.63 17.50
N ARG A 8 -13.00 -10.59 18.41
CA ARG A 8 -12.14 -11.80 18.49
C ARG A 8 -12.31 -12.74 17.31
N ARG A 9 -13.50 -12.76 16.71
CA ARG A 9 -13.81 -13.62 15.57
C ARG A 9 -13.29 -13.04 14.26
N LEU A 10 -13.32 -11.70 14.12
CA LEU A 10 -12.70 -10.99 13.01
C LEU A 10 -11.16 -11.05 13.08
N GLN A 11 -10.59 -10.92 14.28
CA GLN A 11 -9.15 -11.06 14.53
C GLN A 11 -8.63 -12.45 14.12
N ARG A 12 -9.37 -13.53 14.42
CA ARG A 12 -8.95 -14.88 14.04
C ARG A 12 -8.99 -15.09 12.53
N ARG A 13 -10.00 -14.54 11.84
CA ARG A 13 -10.11 -14.60 10.38
C ARG A 13 -9.03 -13.79 9.67
N LEU A 14 -8.67 -12.62 10.19
CA LEU A 14 -7.55 -11.82 9.67
C LEU A 14 -6.20 -12.52 9.91
N HIS A 15 -6.04 -13.18 11.06
CA HIS A 15 -4.86 -13.97 11.39
C HIS A 15 -4.69 -15.20 10.48
N GLU A 16 -5.79 -15.89 10.17
CA GLU A 16 -5.83 -17.02 9.23
C GLU A 16 -5.63 -16.56 7.77
N ALA A 17 -6.16 -15.40 7.38
CA ALA A 17 -6.06 -14.89 6.01
C ALA A 17 -4.70 -14.25 5.69
N LEU A 18 -4.06 -13.60 6.65
CA LEU A 18 -2.79 -12.89 6.45
C LEU A 18 -1.57 -13.75 6.81
N GLY A 19 -1.73 -14.85 7.56
CA GLY A 19 -0.63 -15.69 8.01
C GLY A 19 0.15 -15.08 9.20
N HIS A 20 0.77 -15.94 10.00
CA HIS A 20 1.39 -15.59 11.29
C HIS A 20 2.42 -14.44 11.24
N SER A 21 3.04 -14.19 10.06
CA SER A 21 4.08 -13.17 9.85
C SER A 21 3.59 -11.73 10.03
N TYR A 22 2.29 -11.47 9.87
CA TYR A 22 1.71 -10.12 9.88
C TYR A 22 1.08 -9.71 11.22
N SER A 23 1.11 -10.60 12.24
CA SER A 23 0.45 -10.35 13.53
C SER A 23 1.11 -9.26 14.38
N CYS A 24 2.42 -9.02 14.22
CA CYS A 24 3.14 -8.02 15.03
C CYS A 24 2.75 -6.57 14.73
N LEU A 25 2.19 -6.26 13.56
CA LEU A 25 1.89 -4.87 13.17
C LEU A 25 0.57 -4.35 13.74
N PHE A 26 -0.35 -5.23 14.16
CA PHE A 26 -1.65 -4.81 14.69
C PHE A 26 -1.58 -4.34 16.14
N PHE A 27 -0.48 -4.57 16.85
CA PHE A 27 -0.36 -4.24 18.27
C PHE A 27 0.17 -2.83 18.57
N GLN A 28 0.54 -2.03 17.57
CA GLN A 28 1.29 -0.78 17.82
C GLN A 28 0.76 0.52 17.19
N ASN A 29 -0.50 0.61 16.74
CA ASN A 29 -1.03 1.94 16.39
C ASN A 29 -2.55 2.13 16.59
N PRO A 30 -2.98 2.67 17.75
CA PRO A 30 -4.40 2.97 18.01
C PRO A 30 -4.97 4.13 17.18
N SER A 31 -4.15 4.82 16.38
CA SER A 31 -4.50 6.04 15.65
C SER A 31 -5.32 5.79 14.37
N ILE A 32 -5.31 4.56 13.84
CA ILE A 32 -5.79 4.25 12.48
C ILE A 32 -7.32 4.10 12.41
N THR A 33 -8.00 3.82 13.53
CA THR A 33 -9.45 3.57 13.52
C THR A 33 -10.35 4.80 13.66
N LYS A 34 -9.79 6.02 13.74
CA LYS A 34 -10.60 7.24 13.98
C LYS A 34 -10.87 8.13 12.75
N ARG A 35 -10.37 7.82 11.55
CA ARG A 35 -10.48 8.71 10.37
C ARG A 35 -11.09 8.04 9.14
N ALA A 36 -12.23 7.37 9.32
CA ALA A 36 -13.06 6.86 8.22
C ALA A 36 -14.17 7.85 7.81
N THR A 37 -14.09 9.10 8.26
CA THR A 37 -15.08 10.14 7.96
C THR A 37 -14.31 11.41 7.65
N GLU A 38 -14.66 12.07 6.55
CA GLU A 38 -14.01 13.26 5.95
C GLU A 38 -12.92 12.94 4.90
N MET A 39 -13.35 12.61 3.67
CA MET A 39 -12.54 12.85 2.46
C MET A 39 -13.02 14.14 1.81
N THR A 40 -12.32 15.25 2.08
CA THR A 40 -12.38 16.48 1.27
C THR A 40 -11.23 16.46 0.27
N GLY A 41 -11.53 16.79 -0.98
CA GLY A 41 -10.61 16.73 -2.12
C GLY A 41 -9.38 17.63 -1.96
N SER A 42 -8.26 17.00 -1.62
CA SER A 42 -6.88 17.30 -2.01
C SER A 42 -6.04 16.33 -1.17
N GLU A 43 -5.82 15.12 -1.69
CA GLU A 43 -5.09 14.10 -0.95
C GLU A 43 -3.62 14.51 -0.83
N ILE A 44 -3.27 15.13 0.30
CA ILE A 44 -1.88 15.30 0.70
C ILE A 44 -1.29 13.89 0.82
N SER A 45 -0.28 13.57 0.00
CA SER A 45 0.40 12.28 0.09
C SER A 45 1.07 12.15 1.46
N HIS A 46 0.58 11.24 2.29
CA HIS A 46 1.03 11.10 3.67
C HIS A 46 2.18 10.09 3.77
N VAL A 47 3.25 10.44 4.49
CA VAL A 47 4.37 9.52 4.74
C VAL A 47 3.92 8.41 5.71
N LEU A 48 4.05 7.16 5.28
CA LEU A 48 3.71 5.97 6.04
C LEU A 48 4.93 5.37 6.73
N LYS A 49 6.11 5.43 6.09
CA LYS A 49 7.38 4.98 6.65
C LYS A 49 8.56 5.62 5.95
N GLU A 50 9.58 5.97 6.71
CA GLU A 50 10.89 6.38 6.21
C GLU A 50 11.98 5.52 6.86
N GLY A 51 13.08 5.28 6.13
CA GLY A 51 14.26 4.60 6.67
C GLY A 51 15.11 3.92 5.62
N GLU A 52 16.00 3.05 6.07
CA GLU A 52 16.95 2.36 5.21
C GLU A 52 16.39 1.04 4.66
N LEU A 53 16.67 0.79 3.38
CA LEU A 53 16.34 -0.45 2.66
C LEU A 53 17.45 -0.79 1.68
N GLU A 54 17.84 -2.06 1.57
CA GLU A 54 18.85 -2.47 0.58
C GLU A 54 18.17 -2.95 -0.69
N LYS A 55 18.52 -2.35 -1.83
CA LYS A 55 18.05 -2.76 -3.17
C LYS A 55 19.12 -3.60 -3.86
N ARG A 56 18.75 -4.71 -4.49
CA ARG A 56 19.65 -5.47 -5.37
C ARG A 56 19.92 -4.70 -6.66
N SER A 57 21.19 -4.68 -7.09
CA SER A 57 21.56 -4.09 -8.37
C SER A 57 21.27 -5.04 -9.53
N ASP A 58 20.89 -4.45 -10.64
CA ASP A 58 20.51 -5.11 -11.88
C ASP A 58 21.78 -5.50 -12.72
N ASN A 59 22.97 -5.21 -12.19
CA ASN A 59 24.27 -5.49 -12.82
C ASN A 59 24.75 -6.93 -12.57
N LEU A 60 25.72 -7.38 -13.36
CA LEU A 60 26.32 -8.74 -13.31
C LEU A 60 26.74 -9.20 -11.90
N LEU A 61 27.16 -8.27 -11.03
CA LEU A 61 27.66 -8.58 -9.69
C LEU A 61 26.56 -8.65 -8.60
N GLN A 62 25.30 -8.35 -8.94
CA GLN A 62 24.11 -8.48 -8.07
C GLN A 62 24.28 -7.97 -6.62
N PHE A 63 24.94 -6.83 -6.45
CA PHE A 63 25.21 -6.26 -5.13
C PHE A 63 23.97 -5.65 -4.49
N TRP A 64 23.88 -5.80 -3.16
CA TRP A 64 22.92 -5.09 -2.32
C TRP A 64 23.44 -3.70 -2.00
N LYS A 65 22.67 -2.67 -2.34
CA LYS A 65 23.03 -1.27 -2.07
C LYS A 65 22.01 -0.65 -1.15
N ARG A 66 22.47 -0.16 0.01
CA ARG A 66 21.67 0.63 0.94
C ARG A 66 21.07 1.88 0.27
N LYS A 67 19.83 2.20 0.60
CA LYS A 67 19.04 3.33 0.10
C LYS A 67 18.20 3.89 1.25
N THR A 68 18.13 5.22 1.33
CA THR A 68 17.05 5.87 2.07
C THR A 68 15.78 5.76 1.24
N CYS A 69 14.72 5.25 1.86
CA CYS A 69 13.41 5.07 1.26
C CYS A 69 12.36 5.84 2.04
N VAL A 70 11.41 6.44 1.32
CA VAL A 70 10.23 7.10 1.88
C VAL A 70 9.01 6.50 1.19
N LEU A 71 8.18 5.78 1.96
CA LEU A 71 6.89 5.26 1.51
C LEU A 71 5.81 6.25 1.91
N THR A 72 5.02 6.68 0.92
CA THR A 72 3.80 7.46 1.12
C THR A 72 2.56 6.64 0.80
N THR A 73 1.40 7.25 0.92
CA THR A 73 0.11 6.71 0.48
C THR A 73 0.04 6.39 -1.01
N ASP A 74 0.98 6.91 -1.83
CA ASP A 74 0.89 6.87 -3.29
C ASP A 74 2.18 6.42 -3.99
N SER A 75 3.34 6.50 -3.34
CA SER A 75 4.60 6.04 -3.91
C SER A 75 5.66 5.60 -2.90
N LEU A 76 6.60 4.77 -3.38
CA LEU A 76 7.85 4.46 -2.71
C LEU A 76 8.99 5.25 -3.39
N ASN A 77 9.53 6.23 -2.69
CA ASN A 77 10.66 7.04 -3.15
C ASN A 77 11.96 6.44 -2.68
N ILE A 78 12.89 6.20 -3.60
CA ILE A 78 14.18 5.53 -3.34
C ILE A 78 15.30 6.51 -3.68
N TYR A 79 16.04 6.96 -2.67
CA TYR A 79 17.09 7.97 -2.83
C TYR A 79 18.46 7.31 -2.95
N THR A 80 19.26 7.78 -3.91
CA THR A 80 20.66 7.37 -3.99
C THR A 80 21.49 8.17 -2.99
N ASP A 81 21.93 7.49 -1.93
CA ASP A 81 22.87 8.02 -0.93
C ASP A 81 22.27 9.08 0.04
N ASN A 82 22.69 9.05 1.30
CA ASN A 82 22.11 9.91 2.35
C ASN A 82 22.49 11.39 2.18
N GLN A 83 23.48 11.69 1.32
CA GLN A 83 24.06 13.02 1.12
C GLN A 83 23.50 13.77 -0.10
N LYS A 84 22.80 13.10 -1.04
CA LYS A 84 22.33 13.71 -2.30
C LYS A 84 20.87 13.36 -2.58
N LYS A 85 19.95 14.02 -1.85
CA LYS A 85 18.48 13.93 -2.06
C LYS A 85 18.00 14.31 -3.48
N ASN A 86 18.89 14.80 -4.35
CA ASN A 86 18.56 15.32 -5.68
C ASN A 86 18.38 14.24 -6.77
N LYS A 87 18.67 12.96 -6.50
CA LYS A 87 18.45 11.85 -7.43
C LYS A 87 17.60 10.77 -6.76
N SER A 88 16.28 10.96 -6.76
CA SER A 88 15.32 9.94 -6.34
C SER A 88 14.77 9.16 -7.53
N LYS A 89 14.47 7.88 -7.30
CA LYS A 89 13.61 7.10 -8.18
C LYS A 89 12.27 6.91 -7.46
N GLU A 90 11.22 7.44 -8.05
CA GLU A 90 9.85 7.24 -7.56
C GLU A 90 9.28 5.95 -8.17
N LEU A 91 8.79 5.05 -7.32
CA LEU A 91 7.98 3.91 -7.70
C LEU A 91 6.55 4.12 -7.21
N LYS A 92 5.66 4.56 -8.10
CA LYS A 92 4.26 4.80 -7.76
C LYS A 92 3.54 3.49 -7.41
N LEU A 93 2.68 3.50 -6.39
CA LEU A 93 1.90 2.32 -6.00
C LEU A 93 1.01 1.82 -7.14
N GLN A 94 0.49 2.72 -7.99
CA GLN A 94 -0.25 2.36 -9.20
C GLN A 94 0.54 1.49 -10.19
N ALA A 95 1.88 1.58 -10.17
CA ALA A 95 2.77 0.81 -11.03
C ALA A 95 3.24 -0.49 -10.37
N ILE A 96 2.88 -0.74 -9.11
CA ILE A 96 3.18 -1.98 -8.39
C ILE A 96 2.04 -2.97 -8.62
N ARG A 97 2.37 -4.15 -9.13
CA ARG A 97 1.42 -5.26 -9.28
C ARG A 97 1.28 -6.02 -7.97
N LYS A 98 2.40 -6.40 -7.36
CA LYS A 98 2.44 -7.15 -6.09
C LYS A 98 3.77 -6.99 -5.37
N VAL A 99 3.75 -7.27 -4.07
CA VAL A 99 4.94 -7.61 -3.29
C VAL A 99 4.95 -9.14 -3.17
N ASP A 100 6.06 -9.76 -3.54
CA ASP A 100 6.23 -11.20 -3.64
C ASP A 100 7.40 -11.71 -2.78
N CYS A 101 7.56 -13.05 -2.76
CA CYS A 101 8.58 -13.86 -2.10
C CYS A 101 9.16 -13.23 -0.83
N VAL A 102 8.45 -13.39 0.28
CA VAL A 102 8.94 -12.94 1.58
C VAL A 102 9.71 -14.09 2.24
N GLU A 103 11.02 -14.11 2.05
CA GLU A 103 11.91 -15.09 2.67
C GLU A 103 12.67 -14.49 3.83
N ARG A 104 12.77 -15.25 4.93
CA ARG A 104 13.60 -14.89 6.08
C ARG A 104 14.82 -15.78 6.10
N THR A 105 15.98 -15.19 5.81
CA THR A 105 17.25 -15.90 5.74
C THR A 105 18.28 -15.18 6.59
N GLY A 106 18.72 -15.85 7.66
CA GLY A 106 19.60 -15.25 8.68
C GLY A 106 18.96 -14.00 9.28
N LYS A 107 19.71 -12.90 9.30
CA LYS A 107 19.25 -11.61 9.85
C LYS A 107 18.42 -10.77 8.89
N PHE A 108 18.16 -11.24 7.66
CA PHE A 108 17.52 -10.44 6.62
C PHE A 108 16.16 -11.02 6.22
N VAL A 109 15.22 -10.11 5.96
CA VAL A 109 13.99 -10.37 5.22
C VAL A 109 14.24 -9.93 3.78
N TYR A 110 14.02 -10.84 2.84
CA TYR A 110 14.08 -10.61 1.40
C TYR A 110 12.66 -10.48 0.86
N PHE A 111 12.45 -9.58 -0.08
CA PHE A 111 11.17 -9.43 -0.79
C PHE A 111 11.37 -8.80 -2.16
N THR A 112 10.45 -9.11 -3.07
CA THR A 112 10.49 -8.61 -4.46
C THR A 112 9.26 -7.76 -4.73
N ILE A 113 9.46 -6.55 -5.26
CA ILE A 113 8.36 -5.77 -5.82
C ILE A 113 8.26 -6.07 -7.31
N VAL A 114 7.11 -6.57 -7.74
CA VAL A 114 6.81 -6.81 -9.15
C VAL A 114 5.94 -5.68 -9.66
N THR A 115 6.38 -5.02 -10.73
CA THR A 115 5.65 -3.91 -11.35
C THR A 115 4.65 -4.39 -12.41
N THR A 116 3.77 -3.51 -12.84
CA THR A 116 2.78 -3.79 -13.90
C THR A 116 3.42 -4.07 -15.26
N ASP A 117 4.64 -3.59 -15.50
CA ASP A 117 5.45 -3.91 -16.68
C ASP A 117 6.34 -5.17 -16.48
N ASN A 118 6.01 -6.01 -15.48
CA ASN A 118 6.70 -7.26 -15.16
C ASN A 118 8.18 -7.11 -14.76
N LYS A 119 8.63 -5.92 -14.34
CA LYS A 119 9.95 -5.76 -13.77
C LYS A 119 9.95 -6.21 -12.32
N GLU A 120 10.99 -6.92 -11.93
CA GLU A 120 11.21 -7.38 -10.56
C GLU A 120 12.30 -6.52 -9.91
N ILE A 121 12.01 -6.05 -8.70
CA ILE A 121 12.93 -5.24 -7.91
C ILE A 121 13.10 -5.90 -6.56
N ASP A 122 14.27 -6.48 -6.33
CA ASP A 122 14.55 -7.16 -5.07
C ASP A 122 15.08 -6.20 -4.01
N PHE A 123 14.54 -6.39 -2.82
CA PHE A 123 14.93 -5.67 -1.63
C PHE A 123 15.25 -6.63 -0.50
N ARG A 124 16.06 -6.16 0.43
CA ARG A 124 16.20 -6.81 1.74
C ARG A 124 16.36 -5.78 2.85
N CYS A 125 15.96 -6.16 4.05
CA CYS A 125 16.14 -5.36 5.26
C CYS A 125 16.46 -6.24 6.47
N PRO A 126 17.10 -5.70 7.53
CA PRO A 126 17.25 -6.41 8.80
C PRO A 126 15.89 -6.82 9.37
N GLY A 127 15.74 -8.08 9.76
CA GLY A 127 14.45 -8.71 10.06
C GLY A 127 13.84 -8.43 11.44
N GLU A 128 14.59 -7.78 12.34
CA GLU A 128 14.17 -7.60 13.73
C GLU A 128 13.16 -6.45 13.90
N GLU A 129 13.19 -5.39 13.07
CA GLU A 129 12.37 -4.18 13.35
C GLU A 129 11.81 -3.45 12.12
N ASN A 130 12.31 -3.71 10.91
CA ASN A 130 12.06 -2.79 9.79
C ASN A 130 10.75 -3.04 9.01
N CYS A 131 10.17 -4.25 9.05
CA CYS A 131 8.84 -4.61 8.50
C CYS A 131 8.48 -4.01 7.11
N TRP A 132 9.45 -3.67 6.27
CA TRP A 132 9.23 -2.90 5.04
C TRP A 132 8.26 -3.60 4.10
N ASN A 133 8.43 -4.91 3.89
CA ASN A 133 7.55 -5.71 3.04
C ASN A 133 6.08 -5.56 3.47
N ALA A 134 5.80 -5.66 4.77
CA ALA A 134 4.44 -5.62 5.29
C ALA A 134 3.84 -4.21 5.21
N VAL A 135 4.61 -3.17 5.51
CA VAL A 135 4.11 -1.78 5.37
C VAL A 135 3.83 -1.44 3.90
N ILE A 136 4.69 -1.87 2.97
CA ILE A 136 4.47 -1.69 1.53
C ILE A 136 3.23 -2.47 1.07
N THR A 137 3.05 -3.72 1.50
CA THR A 137 1.85 -4.51 1.20
C THR A 137 0.58 -3.83 1.70
N MET A 138 0.57 -3.32 2.92
CA MET A 138 -0.59 -2.61 3.47
C MET A 138 -0.89 -1.31 2.72
N ALA A 139 0.13 -0.53 2.36
CA ALA A 139 -0.03 0.67 1.55
C ALA A 139 -0.62 0.34 0.17
N LEU A 140 -0.17 -0.75 -0.46
CA LEU A 140 -0.69 -1.19 -1.75
C LEU A 140 -2.16 -1.62 -1.66
N ILE A 141 -2.54 -2.37 -0.63
CA ILE A 141 -3.93 -2.78 -0.40
C ILE A 141 -4.82 -1.55 -0.18
N ASP A 142 -4.38 -0.61 0.65
CA ASP A 142 -5.13 0.62 0.91
C ASP A 142 -5.32 1.45 -0.37
N PHE A 143 -4.26 1.66 -1.14
CA PHE A 143 -4.32 2.33 -2.43
C PHE A 143 -5.32 1.67 -3.39
N GLN A 144 -5.31 0.34 -3.49
CA GLN A 144 -6.25 -0.40 -4.34
C GLN A 144 -7.70 -0.26 -3.85
N ASN A 145 -7.93 -0.28 -2.54
CA ASN A 145 -9.26 -0.08 -1.97
C ASN A 145 -9.79 1.33 -2.21
N ARG A 146 -8.95 2.37 -2.00
CA ARG A 146 -9.32 3.77 -2.29
C ARG A 146 -9.72 3.93 -3.75
N LYS A 147 -8.92 3.38 -4.67
CA LYS A 147 -9.22 3.40 -6.10
C LYS A 147 -10.52 2.68 -6.44
N ALA A 148 -10.75 1.48 -5.89
CA ALA A 148 -11.98 0.73 -6.14
C ALA A 148 -13.24 1.48 -5.67
N ILE A 149 -13.17 2.15 -4.51
CA ILE A 149 -14.27 2.98 -3.99
C ILE A 149 -14.50 4.19 -4.89
N GLN A 150 -13.44 4.87 -5.32
CA GLN A 150 -13.55 6.01 -6.23
C GLN A 150 -14.18 5.59 -7.57
N ASP A 151 -13.65 4.53 -8.19
CA ASP A 151 -14.16 3.99 -9.45
C ASP A 151 -15.65 3.59 -9.34
N PHE A 152 -16.09 3.08 -8.18
CA PHE A 152 -17.49 2.76 -7.92
C PHE A 152 -18.36 4.03 -7.82
N LYS A 153 -17.90 5.04 -7.06
CA LYS A 153 -18.63 6.31 -6.91
C LYS A 153 -18.78 7.05 -8.24
N THR A 154 -17.73 7.13 -9.04
CA THR A 154 -17.79 7.79 -10.36
C THR A 154 -18.80 7.13 -11.29
N ARG A 155 -18.97 5.80 -11.21
CA ARG A 155 -19.99 5.07 -12.00
C ARG A 155 -21.40 5.43 -11.55
N GLN A 156 -21.66 5.44 -10.23
CA GLN A 156 -22.97 5.81 -9.68
C GLN A 156 -23.35 7.25 -10.05
N GLU A 157 -22.42 8.20 -9.90
CA GLU A 157 -22.65 9.61 -10.28
C GLU A 157 -22.94 9.77 -11.79
N SER A 158 -22.29 8.98 -12.64
CA SER A 158 -22.55 8.99 -14.09
C SER A 158 -23.92 8.42 -14.45
N GLU A 159 -24.38 7.38 -13.75
CA GLU A 159 -25.71 6.78 -13.94
C GLU A 159 -26.81 7.73 -13.45
N ASP A 160 -26.65 8.33 -12.28
CA ASP A 160 -27.60 9.30 -11.71
C ASP A 160 -27.74 10.56 -12.58
N THR A 161 -26.62 11.02 -13.16
CA THR A 161 -26.65 12.15 -14.12
C THR A 161 -27.37 11.77 -15.41
N SER A 162 -27.20 10.54 -15.90
CA SER A 162 -27.86 10.06 -17.13
C SER A 162 -29.37 9.90 -16.95
N LEU A 163 -29.83 9.37 -15.81
CA LEU A 163 -31.24 9.21 -15.47
C LEU A 163 -31.92 10.57 -15.25
N GLY A 164 -31.27 11.49 -14.53
CA GLY A 164 -31.78 12.85 -14.32
C GLY A 164 -31.85 13.69 -15.61
N GLN A 165 -31.09 13.34 -16.64
CA GLN A 165 -31.15 13.97 -17.96
C GLN A 165 -32.23 13.35 -18.84
N GLN A 166 -32.47 12.04 -18.72
CA GLN A 166 -33.54 11.34 -19.43
C GLN A 166 -34.94 11.73 -18.91
N GLU A 167 -35.11 11.87 -17.59
CA GLU A 167 -36.37 12.36 -17.00
C GLU A 167 -36.70 13.80 -17.42
N ARG A 168 -35.69 14.68 -17.49
CA ARG A 168 -35.87 16.07 -17.96
C ARG A 168 -36.24 16.17 -19.43
N CYS A 169 -35.76 15.26 -20.27
CA CYS A 169 -36.14 15.19 -21.67
C CYS A 169 -37.58 14.70 -21.85
N MET A 170 -38.04 13.75 -21.03
CA MET A 170 -39.41 13.22 -21.09
C MET A 170 -40.45 14.19 -20.50
N ALA A 171 -40.08 15.02 -19.53
CA ALA A 171 -40.97 16.04 -18.95
C ALA A 171 -41.20 17.28 -19.84
N ARG A 172 -40.61 17.33 -21.04
CA ARG A 172 -40.67 18.46 -21.99
C ARG A 172 -41.42 18.16 -23.29
N ALA A 173 -42.01 16.98 -23.42
CA ALA A 173 -42.83 16.65 -24.59
C ALA A 173 -44.24 17.28 -24.46
N PRO A 174 -44.72 18.00 -25.50
CA PRO A 174 -46.01 18.70 -25.50
C PRO A 174 -47.23 17.76 -25.64
#